data_AF-A0A3P3XZ08-F1
#
_entry.id   AF-A0A3P3XZ08-F1
#
_cell.length_a   1.000
_cell.length_b   1.000
_cell.length_c   1.000
_cell.angle_alpha   90.00
_cell.angle_beta   90.00
_cell.angle_gamma   90.00
#
_symmetry.space_group_name_H-M   'P 1'
#
loop_
_entity.id
_entity.type
_entity.pdbx_description
1 polymer ?
#
loop_
_entity_poly.entity_id
_entity_poly.type
_entity_poly.pdbx_seq_one_letter_code
_entity_poly.pdbx_strand_id
1 'polypeptide(L)'
;MSNAESAVEEVVRNVPPVGRRLQDKNREWTEKKRLKERDFGFIRYSSEVIDDPFAADTASSGYIAPADRFHTDTVGEFKETRDAELARIEQRREQKRQHILSSERQRLERMQQDDKKSRERIAKMREIAQVKPSNNKNSVAYNPVTLSYNNTPDGHALQREHNRVLYRAALRSKMLHERSNGGFNPITGADTRLADVGPPPP
;
A
#
# COMPACT_ATOMS: atom_id res chain seq x y z
N MET A 1 -70.86 13.58 51.00
CA MET A 1 -72.14 13.95 50.36
C MET A 1 -71.82 14.50 48.98
N SER A 2 -72.54 13.99 47.99
CA SER A 2 -72.29 13.98 46.55
C SER A 2 -72.57 15.32 45.87
N ASN A 3 -71.62 15.82 45.08
CA ASN A 3 -71.88 16.88 44.09
C ASN A 3 -72.19 16.20 42.75
N ALA A 4 -73.47 16.20 42.37
CA ALA A 4 -73.91 15.76 41.06
C ALA A 4 -73.87 16.96 40.09
N GLU A 5 -73.07 16.84 39.03
CA GLU A 5 -73.02 17.77 37.92
C GLU A 5 -74.32 17.70 37.11
N SER A 6 -75.03 18.82 36.99
CA SER A 6 -76.19 18.97 36.12
C SER A 6 -75.71 19.24 34.68
N ALA A 7 -75.89 18.28 33.78
CA ALA A 7 -75.64 18.46 32.35
C ALA A 7 -76.69 19.40 31.72
N VAL A 8 -76.23 20.45 31.05
CA VAL A 8 -77.06 21.33 30.20
C VAL A 8 -77.05 20.73 28.79
N GLU A 9 -78.17 20.20 28.33
CA GLU A 9 -78.34 19.75 26.94
C GLU A 9 -78.41 20.95 25.99
N GLU A 10 -77.37 21.13 25.17
CA GLU A 10 -77.40 22.05 24.03
C GLU A 10 -78.30 21.48 22.93
N VAL A 11 -79.44 22.12 22.70
CA VAL A 11 -80.36 21.77 21.60
C VAL A 11 -79.77 22.25 20.27
N VAL A 12 -79.03 21.37 19.59
CA VAL A 12 -78.56 21.63 18.21
C VAL A 12 -79.73 21.55 17.25
N ARG A 13 -80.13 22.69 16.67
CA ARG A 13 -81.16 22.75 15.61
C ARG A 13 -80.60 22.22 14.30
N ASN A 14 -80.89 20.96 13.99
CA ASN A 14 -80.48 20.33 12.75
C ASN A 14 -81.42 20.77 11.60
N VAL A 15 -81.01 21.78 10.82
CA VAL A 15 -81.78 22.25 9.65
C VAL A 15 -81.52 21.30 8.48
N PRO A 16 -82.57 20.72 7.85
CA PRO A 16 -82.38 19.78 6.74
C PRO A 16 -81.75 20.48 5.53
N PRO A 17 -80.88 19.79 4.75
CA PRO A 17 -80.24 20.38 3.58
C PRO A 17 -81.29 20.79 2.54
N VAL A 18 -81.22 22.03 2.08
CA VAL A 18 -82.12 22.57 1.06
C VAL A 18 -81.88 21.86 -0.27
N GLY A 19 -82.94 21.34 -0.89
CA GLY A 19 -82.87 20.58 -2.14
C GLY A 19 -82.35 21.39 -3.33
N ARG A 20 -81.64 20.70 -4.23
CA ARG A 20 -80.91 21.24 -5.40
C ARG A 20 -81.73 22.18 -6.32
N ARG A 21 -83.07 22.03 -6.35
CA ARG A 21 -83.99 22.83 -7.17
C ARG A 21 -84.28 24.25 -6.64
N LEU A 22 -84.01 24.55 -5.36
CA LEU A 22 -84.19 25.93 -4.84
C LEU A 22 -82.98 26.83 -5.14
N GLN A 23 -81.81 26.27 -5.48
CA GLN A 23 -80.59 27.04 -5.76
C GLN A 23 -80.72 27.88 -7.05
N ASP A 24 -81.47 27.41 -8.04
CA ASP A 24 -81.71 28.16 -9.30
C ASP A 24 -82.56 29.42 -9.13
N LYS A 25 -83.17 29.63 -7.95
CA LYS A 25 -83.91 30.86 -7.62
C LYS A 25 -83.08 31.86 -6.82
N ASN A 26 -81.89 31.49 -6.36
CA ASN A 26 -80.99 32.42 -5.68
C ASN A 26 -80.38 33.38 -6.70
N ARG A 27 -80.61 34.68 -6.49
CA ARG A 27 -80.07 35.76 -7.33
C ARG A 27 -78.56 35.62 -7.55
N GLU A 28 -77.81 35.31 -6.49
CA GLU A 28 -76.36 35.12 -6.57
C GLU A 28 -75.96 33.97 -7.50
N TRP A 29 -76.73 32.88 -7.51
CA TRP A 29 -76.46 31.73 -8.37
C TRP A 29 -76.72 32.08 -9.83
N THR A 30 -77.83 32.77 -10.10
CA THR A 30 -78.19 33.24 -11.44
C THR A 30 -77.21 34.28 -11.98
N GLU A 31 -76.72 35.19 -11.13
CA GLU A 31 -75.69 36.17 -11.49
C GLU A 31 -74.36 35.49 -11.80
N LYS A 32 -73.91 34.52 -10.98
CA LYS A 32 -72.71 33.72 -11.25
C LYS A 32 -72.81 32.93 -12.56
N LYS A 33 -73.98 32.34 -12.84
CA LYS A 33 -74.24 31.63 -14.10
C LYS A 33 -74.19 32.58 -15.30
N ARG A 34 -74.82 33.76 -15.22
CA ARG A 34 -74.76 34.79 -16.28
C ARG A 34 -73.37 35.35 -16.51
N LEU A 35 -72.58 35.51 -15.45
CA LEU A 35 -71.17 35.91 -15.57
C LEU A 35 -70.33 34.83 -16.24
N LYS A 36 -70.61 33.54 -15.96
CA LYS A 36 -69.96 32.40 -16.61
C LYS A 36 -70.27 32.31 -18.11
N GLU A 37 -71.53 32.55 -18.47
CA GLU A 37 -72.02 32.50 -19.86
C GLU A 37 -71.72 33.79 -20.65
N ARG A 38 -71.00 34.76 -20.07
CA ARG A 38 -70.68 36.03 -20.73
C ARG A 38 -69.49 35.87 -21.67
N ASP A 39 -69.76 35.75 -22.96
CA ASP A 39 -68.74 35.55 -23.99
C ASP A 39 -68.03 36.84 -24.47
N PHE A 40 -68.26 37.97 -23.80
CA PHE A 40 -67.68 39.27 -24.18
C PHE A 40 -66.67 39.79 -23.15
N GLY A 41 -65.46 40.09 -23.64
CA GLY A 41 -64.31 40.57 -22.85
C GLY A 41 -63.25 39.48 -22.61
N PHE A 42 -62.03 39.88 -22.24
CA PHE A 42 -60.90 38.96 -22.00
C PHE A 42 -60.96 38.22 -20.65
N ILE A 43 -61.99 38.44 -19.84
CA ILE A 43 -62.12 37.89 -18.49
C ILE A 43 -62.98 36.62 -18.55
N ARG A 44 -62.37 35.46 -18.29
CA ARG A 44 -63.06 34.18 -18.14
C ARG A 44 -63.41 33.97 -16.66
N TYR A 45 -64.67 33.64 -16.36
CA TYR A 45 -65.12 33.30 -15.01
C TYR A 45 -65.24 31.76 -14.88
N SER A 46 -64.18 31.08 -14.44
CA SER A 46 -64.27 29.66 -14.06
C SER A 46 -64.82 29.52 -12.63
N SER A 47 -65.76 28.60 -12.44
CA SER A 47 -66.44 28.33 -11.17
C SER A 47 -65.87 27.13 -10.41
N GLU A 48 -64.83 26.50 -10.94
CA GLU A 48 -64.13 25.40 -10.31
C GLU A 48 -62.98 26.02 -9.54
N VAL A 49 -63.13 26.00 -8.21
CA VAL A 49 -62.15 26.28 -7.15
C VAL A 49 -60.86 26.93 -7.65
N ILE A 50 -60.76 28.27 -7.56
CA ILE A 50 -59.52 29.08 -7.66
C ILE A 50 -58.38 28.28 -8.30
N ASP A 51 -58.49 28.06 -9.62
CA ASP A 51 -57.35 27.58 -10.39
C ASP A 51 -56.26 28.62 -10.16
N ASP A 52 -55.13 28.16 -9.61
CA ASP A 52 -53.94 28.96 -9.33
C ASP A 52 -53.78 30.06 -10.41
N PRO A 53 -53.77 31.36 -10.07
CA PRO A 53 -53.68 32.44 -11.06
C PRO A 53 -52.38 32.36 -11.90
N PHE A 54 -51.43 31.52 -11.50
CA PHE A 54 -50.21 31.22 -12.25
C PHE A 54 -50.29 29.93 -13.10
N ALA A 55 -51.36 29.14 -13.00
CA ALA A 55 -51.57 27.98 -13.85
C ALA A 55 -52.00 28.42 -15.26
N ALA A 56 -51.13 28.14 -16.23
CA ALA A 56 -51.45 28.37 -17.63
C ALA A 56 -52.59 27.42 -18.08
N ASP A 57 -53.51 27.94 -18.89
CA ASP A 57 -54.54 27.14 -19.57
C ASP A 57 -53.85 26.08 -20.45
N THR A 58 -54.38 24.85 -20.51
CA THR A 58 -53.87 23.74 -21.34
C THR A 58 -53.68 24.11 -22.82
N ALA A 59 -54.50 25.04 -23.33
CA ALA A 59 -54.40 25.55 -24.70
C ALA A 59 -53.40 26.71 -24.88
N SER A 60 -52.83 27.22 -23.79
CA SER A 60 -51.84 28.29 -23.78
C SER A 60 -50.46 27.76 -24.15
N SER A 61 -49.69 28.56 -24.89
CA SER A 61 -48.29 28.25 -25.21
C SER A 61 -47.38 28.16 -23.98
N GLY A 62 -47.81 28.70 -22.83
CA GLY A 62 -47.09 28.60 -21.56
C GLY A 62 -47.43 27.35 -20.74
N TYR A 63 -48.32 26.48 -21.23
CA TYR A 63 -48.68 25.26 -20.53
C TYR A 63 -47.64 24.18 -20.72
N ILE A 64 -47.21 23.60 -19.59
CA ILE A 64 -46.34 22.44 -19.52
C ILE A 64 -47.04 21.45 -18.61
N ALA A 65 -47.13 20.19 -19.03
CA ALA A 65 -47.73 19.15 -18.21
C ALA A 65 -46.95 19.02 -16.89
N PRO A 66 -47.61 18.77 -15.74
CA PRO A 66 -46.92 18.60 -14.47
C PRO A 66 -45.81 17.53 -14.48
N ALA A 67 -45.97 16.49 -15.30
CA ALA A 67 -44.98 15.43 -15.49
C ALA A 67 -43.69 15.91 -16.20
N ASP A 68 -43.81 16.89 -17.09
CA ASP A 68 -42.67 17.49 -17.81
C ASP A 68 -42.08 18.69 -17.07
N ARG A 69 -42.86 19.28 -16.14
CA ARG A 69 -42.44 20.41 -15.30
C ARG A 69 -41.46 19.99 -14.20
N PHE A 70 -41.58 18.76 -13.71
CA PHE A 70 -40.77 18.25 -12.60
C PHE A 70 -40.00 17.00 -13.04
N HIS A 71 -38.72 16.92 -12.69
CA HIS A 71 -37.96 15.67 -12.85
C HIS A 71 -38.54 14.62 -11.90
N THR A 72 -39.28 13.66 -12.45
CA THR A 72 -40.00 12.65 -11.66
C THR A 72 -39.12 11.47 -11.24
N ASP A 73 -37.97 11.27 -11.89
CA ASP A 73 -37.06 10.14 -11.62
C ASP A 73 -35.88 10.48 -10.70
N THR A 74 -36.18 11.13 -9.57
CA THR A 74 -35.14 11.40 -8.56
C THR A 74 -34.54 10.10 -8.00
N VAL A 75 -35.35 9.02 -7.95
CA VAL A 75 -34.92 7.70 -7.47
C VAL A 75 -33.87 7.09 -8.39
N GLY A 76 -34.02 7.24 -9.72
CA GLY A 76 -33.02 6.83 -10.72
C GLY A 76 -31.69 7.53 -10.51
N GLU A 77 -31.68 8.85 -10.36
CA GLU A 77 -30.45 9.63 -10.13
C GLU A 77 -29.72 9.21 -8.83
N PHE A 78 -30.46 8.98 -7.74
CA PHE A 78 -29.88 8.51 -6.48
C PHE A 78 -29.32 7.08 -6.59
N LYS A 79 -29.91 6.25 -7.48
CA LYS A 79 -29.40 4.92 -7.74
C LYS A 79 -28.11 4.98 -8.57
N GLU A 80 -28.10 5.77 -9.64
CA GLU A 80 -26.93 5.94 -10.50
C GLU A 80 -25.72 6.48 -9.74
N THR A 81 -25.93 7.46 -8.87
CA THR A 81 -24.87 8.02 -8.01
C THR A 81 -24.32 6.97 -7.04
N ARG A 82 -25.19 6.19 -6.39
CA ARG A 82 -24.78 5.08 -5.51
C ARG A 82 -24.02 3.99 -6.28
N ASP A 83 -24.52 3.58 -7.44
CA ASP A 83 -23.90 2.55 -8.26
C ASP A 83 -22.52 3.01 -8.76
N ALA A 84 -22.38 4.29 -9.12
CA ALA A 84 -21.08 4.88 -9.49
C ALA A 84 -20.09 4.89 -8.32
N GLU A 85 -20.55 5.18 -7.10
CA GLU A 85 -19.70 5.11 -5.90
C GLU A 85 -19.25 3.68 -5.60
N LEU A 86 -20.16 2.71 -5.68
CA LEU A 86 -19.84 1.30 -5.49
C LEU A 86 -18.82 0.82 -6.54
N ALA A 87 -19.05 1.15 -7.81
CA ALA A 87 -18.13 0.81 -8.89
C ALA A 87 -16.72 1.40 -8.65
N ARG A 88 -16.62 2.64 -8.16
CA ARG A 88 -15.33 3.26 -7.81
C ARG A 88 -14.63 2.53 -6.67
N ILE A 89 -15.37 2.10 -5.65
CA ILE A 89 -14.83 1.33 -4.52
C ILE A 89 -14.33 -0.03 -5.00
N GLU A 90 -15.11 -0.72 -5.82
CA GLU A 90 -14.75 -2.01 -6.41
C GLU A 90 -13.51 -1.91 -7.29
N GLN A 91 -13.46 -0.91 -8.18
CA GLN A 91 -12.31 -0.65 -9.03
C GLN A 91 -11.04 -0.41 -8.19
N ARG A 92 -11.13 0.38 -7.12
CA ARG A 92 -9.99 0.63 -6.22
C ARG A 92 -9.53 -0.65 -5.52
N ARG A 93 -10.47 -1.48 -5.05
CA ARG A 93 -10.16 -2.78 -4.42
C ARG A 93 -9.49 -3.71 -5.42
N GLU A 94 -9.98 -3.76 -6.65
CA GLU A 94 -9.43 -4.60 -7.70
C GLU A 94 -8.02 -4.17 -8.10
N GLN A 95 -7.81 -2.87 -8.33
CA GLN A 95 -6.47 -2.34 -8.62
C GLN A 95 -5.47 -2.67 -7.51
N LYS A 96 -5.87 -2.51 -6.24
CA LYS A 96 -5.02 -2.87 -5.10
C LYS A 96 -4.71 -4.37 -5.09
N ARG A 97 -5.70 -5.22 -5.36
CA ARG A 97 -5.54 -6.68 -5.44
C ARG A 97 -4.56 -7.06 -6.53
N GLN A 98 -4.74 -6.53 -7.74
CA GLN A 98 -3.88 -6.78 -8.89
C GLN A 98 -2.44 -6.31 -8.64
N HIS A 99 -2.27 -5.14 -8.03
CA HIS A 99 -0.95 -4.63 -7.69
C HIS A 99 -0.22 -5.56 -6.70
N ILE A 100 -0.90 -6.01 -5.64
CA ILE A 100 -0.33 -6.93 -4.65
C ILE A 100 0.04 -8.27 -5.31
N LEU A 101 -0.87 -8.84 -6.12
CA LEU A 101 -0.63 -10.10 -6.83
C LEU A 101 0.55 -10.00 -7.80
N SER A 102 0.65 -8.90 -8.55
CA SER A 102 1.76 -8.67 -9.49
C SER A 102 3.10 -8.53 -8.77
N SER A 103 3.14 -7.80 -7.65
CA SER A 103 4.33 -7.60 -6.85
C SER A 103 4.80 -8.91 -6.20
N GLU A 104 3.87 -9.69 -5.65
CA GLU A 104 4.21 -10.97 -5.03
C GLU A 104 4.68 -11.98 -6.07
N ARG A 105 4.03 -12.02 -7.24
CA ARG A 105 4.48 -12.87 -8.35
C ARG A 105 5.92 -12.52 -8.77
N GLN A 106 6.23 -11.24 -8.93
CA GLN A 106 7.59 -10.81 -9.27
C GLN A 106 8.59 -11.19 -8.19
N ARG A 107 8.24 -11.03 -6.91
CA ARG A 107 9.07 -11.44 -5.77
C ARG A 107 9.36 -12.93 -5.79
N LEU A 108 8.33 -13.76 -6.00
CA LEU A 108 8.47 -15.22 -6.06
C LEU A 108 9.30 -15.66 -7.26
N GLU A 109 9.12 -15.04 -8.42
CA GLU A 109 9.93 -15.32 -9.62
C GLU A 109 11.41 -15.02 -9.39
N ARG A 110 11.74 -13.89 -8.72
CA ARG A 110 13.13 -13.57 -8.33
C ARG A 110 13.70 -14.62 -7.38
N MET A 111 12.94 -15.01 -6.36
CA MET A 111 13.36 -16.03 -5.40
C MET A 111 13.64 -17.37 -6.08
N GLN A 112 12.78 -17.79 -7.01
CA GLN A 112 12.98 -19.01 -7.78
C GLN A 112 14.21 -18.94 -8.69
N GLN A 113 14.48 -17.78 -9.29
CA GLN A 113 15.68 -17.57 -10.10
C GLN A 113 16.96 -17.65 -9.26
N ASP A 114 16.96 -17.04 -8.07
CA ASP A 114 18.10 -17.07 -7.16
C ASP A 114 18.36 -18.47 -6.61
N ASP A 115 17.29 -19.19 -6.25
CA ASP A 115 17.37 -20.60 -5.86
C ASP A 115 17.93 -21.46 -6.99
N LYS A 116 17.48 -21.24 -8.23
CA LYS A 116 17.98 -21.96 -9.40
C LYS A 116 19.47 -21.69 -9.61
N LYS A 117 19.90 -20.42 -9.58
CA LYS A 117 21.32 -20.04 -9.69
C LYS A 117 22.17 -20.65 -8.57
N SER A 118 21.66 -20.66 -7.34
CA SER A 118 22.33 -21.26 -6.20
C SER A 118 22.50 -22.78 -6.38
N ARG A 119 21.44 -23.47 -6.79
CA ARG A 119 21.48 -24.91 -7.10
C ARG A 119 22.45 -25.22 -8.24
N GLU A 120 22.44 -24.44 -9.32
CA GLU A 120 23.37 -24.59 -10.43
C GLU A 120 24.83 -24.35 -9.99
N ARG A 121 25.08 -23.33 -9.16
CA ARG A 121 26.40 -23.08 -8.59
C ARG A 121 26.86 -24.27 -7.75
N ILE A 122 26.01 -24.78 -6.87
CA ILE A 122 26.33 -25.93 -6.02
C ILE A 122 26.57 -27.18 -6.88
N ALA A 123 25.76 -27.42 -7.90
CA ALA A 123 25.94 -28.55 -8.83
C ALA A 123 27.31 -28.46 -9.54
N LYS A 124 27.65 -27.30 -10.11
CA LYS A 124 28.96 -27.05 -10.72
C LYS A 124 30.11 -27.26 -9.73
N MET A 125 29.98 -26.76 -8.50
CA MET A 125 30.99 -26.98 -7.46
C MET A 125 31.13 -28.45 -7.09
N ARG A 126 30.04 -29.23 -7.07
CA ARG A 126 30.07 -30.68 -6.83
C ARG A 126 30.74 -31.43 -7.99
N GLU A 127 30.44 -31.09 -9.23
CA GLU A 127 31.10 -31.67 -10.41
C GLU A 127 32.60 -31.39 -10.38
N ILE A 128 33.01 -30.14 -10.12
CA ILE A 128 34.43 -29.78 -9.97
C ILE A 128 35.07 -30.54 -8.81
N ALA A 129 34.39 -30.67 -7.67
CA ALA A 129 34.91 -31.38 -6.50
C ALA A 129 35.06 -32.90 -6.74
N GLN A 130 34.19 -33.51 -7.55
CA GLN A 130 34.34 -34.90 -7.97
C GLN A 130 35.58 -35.12 -8.85
N VAL A 131 35.89 -34.16 -9.73
CA VAL A 131 37.06 -34.23 -10.63
C VAL A 131 38.36 -33.87 -9.89
N LYS A 132 38.30 -32.91 -8.96
CA LYS A 132 39.43 -32.46 -8.14
C LYS A 132 38.92 -32.20 -6.71
N PRO A 133 39.10 -33.13 -5.77
CA PRO A 133 38.81 -32.85 -4.38
C PRO A 133 39.75 -31.75 -3.90
N SER A 134 39.25 -30.51 -3.84
CA SER A 134 40.00 -29.41 -3.21
C SER A 134 39.95 -29.65 -1.71
N ASN A 135 41.07 -30.07 -1.14
CA ASN A 135 41.22 -30.12 0.31
C ASN A 135 40.92 -28.74 0.91
N ASN A 136 40.41 -28.73 2.14
CA ASN A 136 40.24 -27.50 2.92
C ASN A 136 41.62 -26.86 3.11
N LYS A 137 41.91 -25.84 2.31
CA LYS A 137 43.15 -25.06 2.45
C LYS A 137 43.01 -24.20 3.70
N ASN A 138 44.05 -24.18 4.51
CA ASN A 138 44.12 -23.25 5.62
C ASN A 138 44.32 -21.82 5.11
N SER A 139 44.02 -20.84 5.97
CA SER A 139 44.19 -19.41 5.66
C SER A 139 45.65 -18.96 5.60
N VAL A 140 46.61 -19.82 5.99
CA VAL A 140 48.02 -19.47 6.14
C VAL A 140 48.89 -20.35 5.24
N ALA A 141 49.95 -19.79 4.66
CA ALA A 141 50.78 -20.45 3.65
C ALA A 141 51.79 -21.51 4.19
N TYR A 142 51.54 -22.10 5.36
CA TYR A 142 52.29 -23.23 5.91
C TYR A 142 51.36 -24.21 6.60
N ASN A 143 51.74 -25.47 6.73
CA ASN A 143 50.96 -26.48 7.43
C ASN A 143 51.17 -26.38 8.96
N PRO A 144 50.14 -26.14 9.78
CA PRO A 144 50.29 -25.95 11.23
C PRO A 144 50.72 -27.21 11.98
N VAL A 145 50.49 -28.40 11.42
CA VAL A 145 50.84 -29.68 12.05
C VAL A 145 52.29 -30.04 11.77
N THR A 146 52.70 -30.01 10.50
CA THR A 146 54.08 -30.36 10.10
C THR A 146 55.04 -29.17 10.15
N LEU A 147 54.52 -27.96 10.33
CA LEU A 147 55.24 -26.67 10.23
C LEU A 147 55.96 -26.45 8.88
N SER A 148 55.68 -27.29 7.88
CA SER A 148 56.27 -27.19 6.55
C SER A 148 55.57 -26.13 5.73
N TYR A 149 56.34 -25.33 5.00
CA TYR A 149 55.79 -24.38 4.03
C TYR A 149 55.07 -25.09 2.90
N ASN A 150 53.98 -24.50 2.42
CA ASN A 150 53.27 -25.02 1.26
C ASN A 150 54.11 -24.76 0.00
N ASN A 151 54.06 -25.69 -0.97
CA ASN A 151 54.68 -25.47 -2.29
C ASN A 151 53.82 -24.56 -3.18
N THR A 152 53.56 -23.35 -2.69
CA THR A 152 52.83 -22.28 -3.37
C THR A 152 53.70 -21.03 -3.37
N PRO A 153 53.48 -20.08 -4.30
CA PRO A 153 54.22 -18.81 -4.32
C PRO A 153 54.19 -18.09 -2.97
N ASP A 154 53.03 -18.09 -2.30
CA ASP A 154 52.85 -17.51 -0.96
C ASP A 154 53.66 -18.25 0.11
N GLY A 155 53.76 -19.58 0.02
CA GLY A 155 54.56 -20.39 0.93
C GLY A 155 56.06 -20.11 0.78
N HIS A 156 56.53 -19.96 -0.46
CA HIS A 156 57.90 -19.56 -0.77
C HIS A 156 58.20 -18.13 -0.32
N ALA A 157 57.24 -17.20 -0.45
CA ALA A 157 57.38 -15.84 0.06
C ALA A 157 57.51 -15.83 1.60
N LEU A 158 56.64 -16.56 2.29
CA LEU A 158 56.68 -16.70 3.74
C LEU A 158 58.00 -17.33 4.22
N GLN A 159 58.49 -18.35 3.52
CA GLN A 159 59.77 -18.99 3.82
C GLN A 159 60.94 -18.02 3.68
N ARG A 160 60.97 -17.20 2.63
CA ARG A 160 62.02 -16.17 2.44
C ARG A 160 62.03 -15.15 3.57
N GLU A 161 60.86 -14.62 3.93
CA GLU A 161 60.76 -13.67 5.04
C GLU A 161 61.17 -14.29 6.37
N HIS A 162 60.76 -15.53 6.64
CA HIS A 162 61.21 -16.24 7.85
C HIS A 162 62.73 -16.43 7.87
N ASN A 163 63.33 -16.86 6.76
CA ASN A 163 64.78 -17.02 6.66
C ASN A 163 65.53 -15.69 6.88
N ARG A 164 64.99 -14.57 6.38
CA ARG A 164 65.55 -13.22 6.63
C ARG A 164 65.49 -12.86 8.10
N VAL A 165 64.40 -13.18 8.80
CA VAL A 165 64.26 -12.96 10.25
C VAL A 165 65.27 -13.80 11.03
N LEU A 166 65.41 -15.09 10.70
CA LEU A 166 66.39 -15.99 11.33
C LEU A 166 67.83 -15.50 11.11
N TYR A 167 68.15 -15.06 9.89
CA TYR A 167 69.46 -14.49 9.56
C TYR A 167 69.77 -13.25 10.42
N ARG A 168 68.82 -12.31 10.51
CA ARG A 168 68.96 -11.10 11.35
C ARG A 168 69.11 -11.44 12.83
N ALA A 169 68.39 -12.45 13.32
CA ALA A 169 68.49 -12.91 14.70
C ALA A 169 69.88 -13.51 14.98
N ALA A 170 70.40 -14.33 14.07
CA ALA A 170 71.73 -14.91 14.19
C ALA A 170 72.84 -13.84 14.12
N LEU A 171 72.74 -12.86 13.22
CA LEU A 171 73.66 -11.72 13.19
C LEU A 171 73.66 -10.92 14.50
N ARG A 172 72.47 -10.64 15.04
CA ARG A 172 72.34 -9.95 16.32
C ARG A 172 72.95 -10.75 17.46
N SER A 173 72.71 -12.07 17.49
CA SER A 173 73.28 -12.97 18.48
C SER A 173 74.81 -12.96 18.44
N LYS A 174 75.40 -13.07 17.24
CA LYS A 174 76.86 -12.96 17.03
C LYS A 174 77.39 -11.62 17.54
N MET A 175 76.81 -10.50 17.12
CA MET A 175 77.27 -9.16 17.51
C MET A 175 77.19 -8.93 19.03
N LEU A 176 76.11 -9.41 19.66
CA LEU A 176 75.94 -9.30 21.10
C LEU A 176 76.96 -10.14 21.85
N HIS A 177 77.23 -11.36 21.39
CA HIS A 177 78.23 -12.24 21.99
C HIS A 177 79.64 -11.67 21.87
N GLU A 178 80.03 -11.19 20.68
CA GLU A 178 81.35 -10.58 20.46
C GLU A 178 81.58 -9.36 21.35
N ARG A 179 80.55 -8.51 21.51
CA ARG A 179 80.65 -7.31 22.35
C ARG A 179 80.64 -7.63 23.84
N SER A 180 79.95 -8.68 24.27
CA SER A 180 79.80 -9.02 25.69
C SER A 180 80.94 -9.87 26.24
N ASN A 181 81.47 -10.82 25.45
CA ASN A 181 82.32 -11.89 25.99
C ASN A 181 83.82 -11.75 25.64
N GLY A 182 84.24 -10.67 24.97
CA GLY A 182 85.67 -10.38 24.72
C GLY A 182 86.42 -11.39 23.83
N GLY A 183 85.74 -12.42 23.32
CA GLY A 183 86.27 -13.44 22.42
C GLY A 183 86.83 -14.69 23.10
N PHE A 184 87.04 -14.70 24.43
CA PHE A 184 87.62 -15.83 25.14
C PHE A 184 86.87 -16.15 26.43
N ASN A 185 86.82 -17.42 26.80
CA ASN A 185 86.26 -17.82 28.09
C ASN A 185 87.25 -17.48 29.22
N PRO A 186 86.87 -16.69 30.24
CA PRO A 186 87.78 -16.26 31.30
C PRO A 186 88.23 -17.39 32.25
N ILE A 187 87.53 -18.54 32.26
CA ILE A 187 87.85 -19.68 33.14
C ILE A 187 88.79 -20.67 32.43
N THR A 188 88.52 -20.96 31.16
CA THR A 188 89.25 -22.01 30.41
C THR A 188 90.21 -21.48 29.36
N GLY A 189 90.14 -20.19 29.02
CA GLY A 189 90.95 -19.56 27.97
C GLY A 189 90.57 -19.96 26.54
N ALA A 190 89.56 -20.82 26.36
CA ALA A 190 89.13 -21.27 25.05
C ALA A 190 88.53 -20.11 24.21
N ASP A 191 88.79 -20.12 22.91
CA ASP A 191 88.15 -19.19 21.96
C ASP A 191 86.63 -19.47 21.95
N THR A 192 85.86 -18.39 22.09
CA THR A 192 84.39 -18.45 22.13
C THR A 192 83.76 -17.68 20.98
N ARG A 193 84.53 -17.20 20.01
CA ARG A 193 83.99 -16.47 18.86
C ARG A 193 83.01 -17.36 18.08
N LEU A 194 81.83 -16.83 17.81
CA LEU A 194 80.84 -17.55 17.00
C LEU A 194 81.30 -17.60 15.54
N ALA A 195 80.96 -18.70 14.87
CA ALA A 195 81.13 -18.84 13.43
C ALA A 195 80.38 -17.73 12.67
N ASP A 196 80.87 -17.40 11.48
CA ASP A 196 80.22 -16.39 10.66
C ASP A 196 78.85 -16.85 10.16
N VAL A 197 77.88 -15.93 10.12
CA VAL A 197 76.46 -16.21 9.88
C VAL A 197 76.18 -16.49 8.39
N GLY A 198 77.20 -16.34 7.53
CA GLY A 198 77.12 -16.56 6.10
C GLY A 198 76.44 -15.40 5.34
N PRO A 199 76.28 -15.54 4.02
CA PRO A 199 75.61 -14.53 3.20
C PRO A 199 74.10 -14.49 3.50
N PRO A 200 73.44 -13.33 3.28
CA PRO A 200 72.00 -13.21 3.50
C PRO A 200 71.21 -14.17 2.60
N PRO A 201 70.10 -14.73 3.09
CA PRO A 201 69.24 -15.59 2.28
C PRO A 201 68.58 -14.78 1.14
N PRO A 202 68.36 -15.41 -0.04
CA PRO A 202 67.76 -14.76 -1.22
C PRO A 202 66.34 -14.24 -0.97
#